data_AF-A0A7Y2F8B5-F1
#
_entry.id   AF-A0A7Y2F8B5-F1
#
_cell.length_a   1.000
_cell.length_b   1.000
_cell.length_c   1.000
_cell.angle_alpha   90.00
_cell.angle_beta   90.00
_cell.angle_gamma   90.00
#
_symmetry.space_group_name_H-M   'P 1'
#
loop_
_entity.id
_entity.type
_entity.pdbx_description
1 polymer ?
#
loop_
_entity_poly.entity_id
_entity_poly.type
_entity_poly.pdbx_seq_one_letter_code
_entity_poly.pdbx_strand_id
1 'polypeptide(L)'
;MLKHAGRIVISCLMVGLITASTSRDADAQTQLPTTVQLPSFSSFSYQGTVVVPDGGTAHLGSVKRSAMGSTRRGMQRAFGADQGLSQATATVHIIDHNEIDRQLLGGTPQEFLRRQREKEARAGVTHRAPIDPDVEGKALVRHARKEYRAGNHSAAFASYQMAIEVLTPGLGQLATQEFKRVFGSSADQALRMSRLRR
;
A
#
# COMPACT_ATOMS: atom_id res chain seq x y z
N MET A 1 82.52 -42.11 -9.30
CA MET A 1 83.43 -42.66 -8.28
C MET A 1 83.85 -41.53 -7.36
N LEU A 2 83.72 -41.78 -6.05
CA LEU A 2 84.11 -40.93 -4.92
C LEU A 2 85.56 -40.44 -4.98
N LYS A 3 85.79 -39.21 -4.50
CA LYS A 3 86.79 -38.79 -3.48
C LYS A 3 86.59 -37.27 -3.25
N HIS A 4 86.03 -36.82 -2.12
CA HIS A 4 86.72 -36.48 -0.86
C HIS A 4 87.94 -35.57 -1.10
N ALA A 5 88.27 -34.53 -0.35
CA ALA A 5 87.73 -33.78 0.79
C ALA A 5 88.88 -32.83 1.20
N GLY A 6 88.61 -31.77 1.96
CA GLY A 6 89.64 -31.10 2.80
C GLY A 6 90.03 -29.69 2.37
N ARG A 7 89.47 -28.63 2.99
CA ARG A 7 89.95 -27.88 4.20
C ARG A 7 91.11 -26.92 3.85
N ILE A 8 91.03 -25.60 4.13
CA ILE A 8 91.49 -24.88 5.34
C ILE A 8 91.18 -23.37 5.08
N VAL A 9 90.23 -22.67 5.73
CA VAL A 9 90.26 -21.91 7.00
C VAL A 9 91.42 -20.91 7.16
N ILE A 10 91.12 -19.60 7.12
CA ILE A 10 91.69 -18.45 7.89
C ILE A 10 90.70 -17.28 7.60
N SER A 11 89.70 -16.97 8.45
CA SER A 11 89.75 -16.19 9.70
C SER A 11 90.37 -14.79 9.54
N CYS A 12 89.54 -13.77 9.37
CA CYS A 12 89.85 -12.41 9.81
C CYS A 12 88.55 -11.78 10.35
N LEU A 13 88.48 -11.73 11.67
CA LEU A 13 87.38 -11.23 12.49
C LEU A 13 87.79 -9.85 13.03
N MET A 14 86.84 -8.89 13.03
CA MET A 14 86.63 -7.78 13.98
C MET A 14 85.86 -6.67 13.23
N VAL A 15 84.52 -6.60 13.31
CA VAL A 15 83.71 -5.99 14.40
C VAL A 15 84.00 -4.50 14.57
N GLY A 16 83.10 -3.66 14.06
CA GLY A 16 83.00 -2.21 14.30
C GLY A 16 81.53 -1.84 14.51
N LEU A 17 81.28 -1.06 15.56
CA LEU A 17 80.07 -0.99 16.38
C LEU A 17 79.21 0.27 16.05
N ILE A 18 77.90 0.07 15.84
CA ILE A 18 76.72 0.87 16.27
C ILE A 18 76.69 2.40 16.04
N THR A 19 75.62 2.89 15.38
CA THR A 19 74.74 3.98 15.89
C THR A 19 73.39 4.00 15.14
N ALA A 20 72.33 4.38 15.86
CA ALA A 20 70.92 4.20 15.54
C ALA A 20 70.23 5.49 15.04
N SER A 21 69.14 5.36 14.26
CA SER A 21 68.03 6.35 14.23
C SER A 21 66.82 5.88 13.41
N THR A 22 65.77 5.50 14.13
CA THR A 22 64.34 5.91 13.98
C THR A 22 63.68 6.04 12.60
N SER A 23 62.77 5.09 12.33
CA SER A 23 61.37 5.23 11.81
C SER A 23 60.99 6.43 10.93
N ARG A 24 60.49 6.15 9.71
CA ARG A 24 59.45 6.94 9.02
C ARG A 24 58.69 6.09 8.00
N ASP A 25 57.37 6.24 8.07
CA ASP A 25 56.31 5.51 7.41
C ASP A 25 56.33 5.61 5.88
N ALA A 26 55.91 4.53 5.23
CA ALA A 26 55.15 4.61 3.99
C ALA A 26 54.23 3.39 3.91
N ASP A 27 53.31 3.29 4.87
CA ASP A 27 52.05 2.59 4.61
C ASP A 27 51.38 3.34 3.46
N ALA A 28 51.63 2.88 2.23
CA ALA A 28 50.79 3.18 1.10
C ALA A 28 49.46 2.46 1.34
N GLN A 29 48.65 3.00 2.25
CA GLN A 29 47.24 2.67 2.38
C GLN A 29 46.62 3.07 1.04
N THR A 30 46.57 2.09 0.15
CA THR A 30 45.81 2.14 -1.08
C THR A 30 44.37 2.31 -0.62
N GLN A 31 43.90 3.56 -0.55
CA GLN A 31 42.50 3.86 -0.26
C GLN A 31 41.67 3.14 -1.32
N LEU A 32 41.08 2.02 -0.93
CA LEU A 32 40.11 1.31 -1.74
C LEU A 32 38.99 2.31 -2.01
N PRO A 33 38.68 2.64 -3.28
CA PRO A 33 37.59 3.55 -3.59
C PRO A 33 36.30 2.91 -3.09
N THR A 34 35.78 3.39 -1.95
CA THR A 34 34.47 3.00 -1.44
C THR A 34 33.42 3.69 -2.30
N THR A 35 32.95 3.00 -3.33
CA THR A 35 31.80 3.48 -4.12
C THR A 35 30.55 3.20 -3.32
N VAL A 36 29.94 4.25 -2.77
CA VAL A 36 28.58 4.17 -2.23
C VAL A 36 27.65 4.06 -3.44
N GLN A 37 27.11 2.87 -3.67
CA GLN A 37 26.09 2.69 -4.71
C GLN A 37 24.80 3.35 -4.25
N LEU A 38 24.50 4.52 -4.81
CA LEU A 38 23.19 5.12 -4.68
C LEU A 38 22.24 4.47 -5.69
N PRO A 39 20.97 4.22 -5.31
CA PRO A 39 19.97 3.75 -6.26
C PRO A 39 19.79 4.81 -7.37
N SER A 40 19.98 4.38 -8.62
CA SER A 40 19.64 5.18 -9.79
C SER A 40 18.16 4.95 -10.12
N PHE A 41 17.38 6.03 -10.20
CA PHE A 41 15.99 5.97 -10.62
C PHE A 41 15.85 6.52 -12.04
N SER A 42 15.14 5.78 -12.90
CA SER A 42 14.75 6.21 -14.24
C SER A 42 13.23 6.36 -14.27
N SER A 43 12.73 7.56 -14.55
CA SER A 43 11.30 7.83 -14.67
C SER A 43 10.96 8.31 -16.08
N PHE A 44 9.94 7.71 -16.67
CA PHE A 44 9.29 8.19 -17.88
C PHE A 44 7.86 8.63 -17.48
N SER A 45 7.50 9.87 -17.82
CA SER A 45 6.18 10.43 -17.52
C SER A 45 5.55 11.00 -18.78
N TYR A 46 4.28 10.68 -19.01
CA TYR A 46 3.46 11.27 -20.06
C TYR A 46 2.36 12.11 -19.40
N GLN A 47 2.20 13.35 -19.86
CA GLN A 47 1.13 14.25 -19.41
C GLN A 47 0.43 14.81 -20.65
N GLY A 48 -0.84 14.43 -20.83
CA GLY A 48 -1.62 14.83 -21.98
C GLY A 48 -3.01 14.21 -21.96
N THR A 49 -3.83 14.58 -22.93
CA THR A 49 -5.15 14.01 -23.15
C THR A 49 -5.15 13.22 -24.45
N VAL A 50 -5.77 12.05 -24.44
CA VAL A 50 -5.92 11.19 -25.62
C VAL A 50 -7.36 10.74 -25.71
N VAL A 51 -7.91 10.80 -26.92
CA VAL A 51 -9.22 10.21 -27.24
C VAL A 51 -9.00 8.74 -27.53
N VAL A 52 -9.59 7.88 -26.69
CA VAL A 52 -9.54 6.42 -26.83
C VAL A 52 -10.94 5.94 -27.20
N PRO A 53 -11.08 5.03 -28.18
CA PRO A 53 -12.38 4.45 -28.48
C PRO A 53 -12.88 3.57 -27.32
N ASP A 54 -14.20 3.42 -27.22
CA ASP A 54 -14.85 2.63 -26.17
C ASP A 54 -14.40 1.17 -26.25
N GLY A 55 -13.77 0.67 -25.17
CA GLY A 55 -13.18 -0.68 -25.14
C GLY A 55 -11.84 -0.81 -25.89
N GLY A 56 -11.27 0.30 -26.36
CA GLY A 56 -10.03 0.34 -27.11
C GLY A 56 -8.78 0.64 -26.29
N THR A 57 -7.65 0.56 -26.98
CA THR A 57 -6.33 0.90 -26.46
C THR A 57 -5.71 2.01 -27.28
N ALA A 58 -5.09 3.00 -26.65
CA ALA A 58 -4.31 4.03 -27.33
C ALA A 58 -2.85 4.02 -26.86
N HIS A 59 -1.92 4.07 -27.81
CA HIS A 59 -0.49 4.18 -27.53
C HIS A 59 -0.15 5.65 -27.22
N LEU A 60 0.34 5.91 -26.00
CA LEU A 60 0.65 7.26 -25.52
C LEU A 60 2.08 7.69 -25.89
N GLY A 61 2.96 6.71 -26.16
CA GLY A 61 4.31 6.96 -26.64
C GLY A 61 5.32 5.96 -26.10
N SER A 62 6.55 6.09 -26.57
CA SER A 62 7.68 5.30 -26.10
C SER A 62 8.98 6.09 -26.13
N VAL A 63 9.91 5.71 -25.26
CA VAL A 63 11.28 6.23 -25.22
C VAL A 63 12.23 5.05 -25.34
N LYS A 64 13.08 5.09 -26.36
CA LYS A 64 14.15 4.13 -26.58
C LYS A 64 15.49 4.80 -26.36
N ARG A 65 16.32 4.21 -25.49
CA ARG A 65 17.70 4.65 -25.24
C ARG A 65 18.68 3.53 -25.53
N SER A 66 19.81 3.89 -26.10
CA SER A 66 20.94 2.98 -26.29
C SER A 66 22.21 3.77 -26.04
N ALA A 67 23.05 3.29 -25.12
CA ALA A 67 24.37 3.84 -24.86
C ALA A 67 25.42 2.77 -25.13
N MET A 68 26.52 3.15 -25.76
CA MET A 68 27.67 2.26 -25.95
C MET A 68 28.92 3.02 -25.53
N GLY A 69 29.68 2.43 -24.61
CA GLY A 69 30.91 3.00 -24.08
C GLY A 69 32.05 2.02 -24.27
N SER A 70 33.24 2.55 -24.53
CA SER A 70 34.46 1.76 -24.42
C SER A 70 35.48 2.55 -23.62
N THR A 71 36.18 1.87 -22.73
CA THR A 71 37.26 2.46 -21.94
C THR A 71 38.54 1.67 -22.18
N ARG A 72 39.66 2.37 -22.33
CA ARG A 72 40.97 1.77 -22.52
C ARG A 72 41.92 2.33 -21.48
N ARG A 73 42.54 1.44 -20.70
CA ARG A 73 43.61 1.78 -19.75
C ARG A 73 44.85 0.96 -20.13
N GLY A 74 45.81 1.62 -20.78
CA GLY A 74 47.01 0.96 -21.31
C GLY A 74 46.67 -0.11 -22.35
N MET A 75 47.04 -1.36 -22.05
CA MET A 75 46.78 -2.52 -22.93
C MET A 75 45.40 -3.16 -22.70
N GLN A 76 44.69 -2.79 -21.63
CA GLN A 76 43.34 -3.31 -21.34
C GLN A 76 42.26 -2.46 -21.99
N ARG A 77 41.27 -3.12 -22.59
CA ARG A 77 40.07 -2.51 -23.18
C ARG A 77 38.83 -3.11 -22.52
N ALA A 78 37.87 -2.27 -22.16
CA ALA A 78 36.55 -2.69 -21.73
C ALA A 78 35.50 -2.03 -22.62
N PHE A 79 34.43 -2.77 -22.90
CA PHE A 79 33.29 -2.32 -23.67
C PHE A 79 32.05 -2.50 -22.79
N GLY A 80 31.13 -1.55 -22.88
CA GLY A 80 29.83 -1.59 -22.21
C GLY A 80 28.75 -1.12 -23.18
N ALA A 81 27.58 -1.72 -23.08
CA ALA A 81 26.39 -1.27 -23.77
C ALA A 81 25.21 -1.26 -22.79
N ASP A 82 24.38 -0.24 -22.87
CA ASP A 82 23.12 -0.09 -22.16
C ASP A 82 22.00 0.07 -23.19
N GLN A 83 20.88 -0.62 -22.98
CA GLN A 83 19.70 -0.49 -23.81
C GLN A 83 18.48 -0.39 -22.89
N GLY A 84 17.61 0.58 -23.16
CA GLY A 84 16.39 0.78 -22.39
C GLY A 84 15.22 1.09 -23.31
N LEU A 85 14.07 0.51 -22.99
CA LEU A 85 12.80 0.78 -23.65
C LEU A 85 11.75 1.09 -22.57
N SER A 86 11.05 2.20 -22.72
CA SER A 86 9.92 2.59 -21.88
C SER A 86 8.74 2.90 -22.78
N GLN A 87 7.55 2.38 -22.45
CA GLN A 87 6.35 2.51 -23.27
C GLN A 87 5.17 2.90 -22.37
N ALA A 88 4.25 3.71 -22.88
CA ALA A 88 2.97 4.00 -22.23
C ALA A 88 1.81 3.71 -23.17
N THR A 89 0.78 3.07 -22.63
CA THR A 89 -0.46 2.70 -23.31
C THR A 89 -1.62 2.96 -22.35
N ALA A 90 -2.70 3.55 -22.85
CA ALA A 90 -3.95 3.69 -22.12
C ALA A 90 -4.96 2.67 -22.63
N THR A 91 -5.62 1.96 -21.71
CA THR A 91 -6.73 1.05 -21.99
C THR A 91 -7.96 1.56 -21.27
N VAL A 92 -9.07 1.70 -21.98
CA VAL A 92 -10.32 2.24 -21.41
C VAL A 92 -11.43 1.21 -21.51
N HIS A 93 -12.13 1.01 -20.39
CA HIS A 93 -13.32 0.17 -20.32
C HIS A 93 -14.47 1.01 -19.77
N ILE A 94 -15.62 1.01 -20.46
CA ILE A 94 -16.83 1.69 -20.01
C ILE A 94 -17.69 0.67 -19.25
N ILE A 95 -18.12 1.07 -18.06
CA ILE A 95 -18.94 0.24 -17.18
C ILE A 95 -20.39 0.74 -17.29
N ASP A 96 -21.25 -0.03 -17.97
CA ASP A 96 -22.70 0.17 -17.93
C ASP A 96 -23.30 -0.70 -16.81
N HIS A 97 -23.66 -0.05 -15.71
CA HIS A 97 -24.24 -0.73 -14.55
C HIS A 97 -25.57 -1.41 -14.87
N ASN A 98 -26.37 -0.89 -15.80
CA ASN A 98 -27.66 -1.51 -16.14
C ASN A 98 -27.45 -2.82 -16.88
N GLU A 99 -26.43 -2.88 -17.75
CA GLU A 99 -26.11 -4.11 -18.48
C GLU A 99 -25.48 -5.15 -17.55
N ILE A 100 -24.62 -4.73 -16.62
CA ILE A 100 -24.09 -5.61 -15.57
C ILE A 100 -25.22 -6.18 -14.72
N ASP A 101 -26.14 -5.34 -14.24
CA ASP A 101 -27.28 -5.78 -13.46
C ASP A 101 -28.15 -6.76 -14.24
N ARG A 102 -28.32 -6.54 -15.55
CA ARG A 102 -29.04 -7.50 -16.40
C ARG A 102 -28.35 -8.84 -16.51
N GLN A 103 -27.02 -8.86 -16.62
CA GLN A 103 -26.24 -10.10 -16.67
C GLN A 103 -26.26 -10.83 -15.32
N LEU A 104 -26.17 -10.10 -14.20
CA LEU A 104 -26.21 -10.67 -12.86
C LEU A 104 -27.61 -11.20 -12.50
N LEU A 105 -28.65 -10.45 -12.83
CA LEU A 105 -30.04 -10.76 -12.46
C LEU A 105 -30.79 -11.58 -13.53
N GLY A 106 -30.19 -11.78 -14.70
CA GLY A 106 -30.78 -12.49 -15.84
C GLY A 106 -32.05 -11.81 -16.37
N GLY A 107 -32.03 -10.49 -16.51
CA GLY A 107 -33.17 -9.65 -16.91
C GLY A 107 -33.13 -8.26 -16.28
N THR A 108 -34.15 -7.44 -16.50
CA THR A 108 -34.16 -6.11 -15.86
C THR A 108 -34.28 -6.22 -14.33
N PRO A 109 -33.75 -5.25 -13.56
CA PRO A 109 -33.92 -5.25 -12.10
C PRO A 109 -35.38 -5.33 -11.66
N GLN A 110 -36.28 -4.71 -12.42
CA GLN A 110 -37.72 -4.71 -12.15
C GLN A 110 -38.33 -6.11 -12.32
N GLU A 111 -37.93 -6.85 -13.35
CA GLU A 111 -38.38 -8.23 -13.58
C GLU A 111 -37.82 -9.17 -12.52
N PHE A 112 -36.56 -8.98 -12.12
CA PHE A 112 -35.98 -9.74 -11.02
C PHE A 112 -36.77 -9.52 -9.73
N LEU A 113 -37.03 -8.27 -9.35
CA LEU A 113 -37.84 -7.93 -8.18
C LEU A 113 -39.28 -8.45 -8.28
N ARG A 114 -39.87 -8.46 -9.49
CA ARG A 114 -41.20 -9.06 -9.71
C ARG A 114 -41.17 -10.56 -9.48
N ARG A 115 -40.21 -11.28 -10.09
CA ARG A 115 -40.02 -12.73 -9.88
C ARG A 115 -39.75 -13.05 -8.43
N GLN A 116 -38.97 -12.23 -7.73
CA GLN A 116 -38.69 -12.38 -6.32
C GLN A 116 -39.96 -12.21 -5.48
N ARG A 117 -40.74 -11.16 -5.71
CA ARG A 117 -42.05 -10.95 -5.04
C ARG A 117 -43.03 -12.08 -5.29
N GLU A 118 -43.11 -12.60 -6.53
CA GLU A 118 -43.95 -13.76 -6.85
C GLU A 118 -43.48 -15.02 -6.11
N LYS A 119 -42.17 -15.26 -6.03
CA LYS A 119 -41.60 -16.36 -5.25
C LYS A 119 -41.88 -16.21 -3.76
N GLU A 120 -41.72 -15.01 -3.21
CA GLU A 120 -41.98 -14.70 -1.81
C GLU A 120 -43.48 -14.85 -1.48
N ALA A 121 -44.37 -14.38 -2.36
CA ALA A 121 -45.82 -14.58 -2.24
C ALA A 121 -46.20 -16.07 -2.27
N ARG A 122 -45.59 -16.86 -3.18
CA ARG A 122 -45.77 -18.32 -3.22
C ARG A 122 -45.22 -19.02 -1.99
N ALA A 123 -44.12 -18.51 -1.44
CA ALA A 123 -43.52 -19.01 -0.21
C ALA A 123 -44.31 -18.59 1.05
N GLY A 124 -45.40 -17.84 0.90
CA GLY A 124 -46.21 -17.35 2.03
C GLY A 124 -45.44 -16.35 2.91
N VAL A 125 -44.34 -15.78 2.40
CA VAL A 125 -43.60 -14.74 3.08
C VAL A 125 -44.40 -13.45 2.88
N THR A 126 -45.28 -13.14 3.83
CA THR A 126 -45.89 -11.83 3.91
C THR A 126 -44.76 -10.81 4.01
N HIS A 127 -44.67 -9.91 3.03
CA HIS A 127 -43.77 -8.76 3.14
C HIS A 127 -44.02 -8.13 4.50
N ARG A 128 -42.98 -8.13 5.33
CA ARG A 128 -42.97 -7.48 6.63
C ARG A 128 -43.55 -6.09 6.40
N ALA A 129 -44.65 -5.77 7.07
CA ALA A 129 -45.26 -4.43 7.04
C ALA A 129 -44.16 -3.37 7.14
N PRO A 130 -44.33 -2.16 6.56
CA PRO A 130 -43.33 -1.10 6.62
C PRO A 130 -42.76 -1.08 8.02
N ILE A 131 -41.45 -1.34 8.13
CA ILE A 131 -40.79 -1.53 9.41
C ILE A 131 -41.08 -0.26 10.17
N ASP A 132 -41.89 -0.38 11.23
CA ASP A 132 -42.15 0.72 12.13
C ASP A 132 -40.77 1.29 12.51
N PRO A 133 -40.48 2.56 12.22
CA PRO A 133 -39.16 3.14 12.46
C PRO A 133 -38.72 2.92 13.92
N ASP A 134 -39.67 2.80 14.85
CA ASP A 134 -39.35 2.48 16.24
C ASP A 134 -38.81 1.05 16.44
N VAL A 135 -39.20 0.09 15.59
CA VAL A 135 -38.66 -1.28 15.62
C VAL A 135 -37.21 -1.29 15.15
N GLU A 136 -36.90 -0.55 14.08
CA GLU A 136 -35.52 -0.38 13.59
C GLU A 136 -34.66 0.34 14.62
N GLY A 137 -35.13 1.47 15.15
CA GLY A 137 -34.45 2.22 16.20
C GLY A 137 -34.20 1.38 17.45
N LYS A 138 -35.18 0.58 17.90
CA LYS A 138 -35.00 -0.36 19.02
C LYS A 138 -33.97 -1.45 18.70
N ALA A 139 -33.94 -1.96 17.47
CA ALA A 139 -32.95 -2.95 17.05
C ALA A 139 -31.53 -2.36 17.09
N LEU A 140 -31.36 -1.11 16.64
CA LEU A 140 -30.11 -0.38 16.71
C LEU A 140 -29.65 -0.16 18.16
N VAL A 141 -30.55 0.21 19.08
CA VAL A 141 -30.21 0.30 20.52
C VAL A 141 -29.78 -1.05 21.08
N ARG A 142 -30.46 -2.14 20.72
CA ARG A 142 -30.08 -3.50 21.16
C ARG A 142 -28.70 -3.88 20.64
N HIS A 143 -28.42 -3.57 19.37
CA HIS A 143 -27.12 -3.77 18.76
C HIS A 143 -26.04 -2.95 19.48
N ALA A 144 -26.30 -1.67 19.74
CA ALA A 144 -25.38 -0.78 20.45
C ALA A 144 -25.02 -1.31 21.84
N ARG A 145 -26.00 -1.79 22.62
CA ARG A 145 -25.78 -2.42 23.93
C ARG A 145 -24.93 -3.69 23.83
N LYS A 146 -25.16 -4.49 22.79
CA LYS A 146 -24.39 -5.72 22.55
C LYS A 146 -22.92 -5.39 22.25
N GLU A 147 -22.68 -4.45 21.34
CA GLU A 147 -21.33 -4.01 20.96
C GLU A 147 -20.60 -3.35 22.13
N TYR A 148 -21.31 -2.55 22.94
CA TYR A 148 -20.72 -1.95 24.13
C TYR A 148 -20.24 -3.01 25.13
N ARG A 149 -21.05 -4.06 25.36
CA ARG A 149 -20.68 -5.19 26.21
C ARG A 149 -19.53 -6.02 25.63
N ALA A 150 -19.40 -6.05 24.31
CA ALA A 150 -18.29 -6.70 23.61
C ALA A 150 -16.99 -5.87 23.63
N GLY A 151 -17.02 -4.64 24.14
CA GLY A 151 -15.87 -3.71 24.17
C GLY A 151 -15.71 -2.89 22.88
N ASN A 152 -16.59 -3.06 21.90
CA ASN A 152 -16.57 -2.34 20.64
C ASN A 152 -17.27 -0.98 20.78
N HIS A 153 -16.62 -0.06 21.51
CA HIS A 153 -17.20 1.24 21.85
C HIS A 153 -17.49 2.12 20.63
N SER A 154 -16.69 2.05 19.56
CA SER A 154 -16.91 2.83 18.33
C SER A 154 -18.17 2.38 17.56
N ALA A 155 -18.35 1.07 17.40
CA ALA A 155 -19.54 0.49 16.75
C ALA A 155 -20.81 0.73 17.58
N ALA A 156 -20.70 0.63 18.91
CA ALA A 156 -21.78 0.97 19.82
C ALA A 156 -22.17 2.46 19.70
N PHE A 157 -21.19 3.36 19.66
CA PHE A 157 -21.42 4.80 19.53
C PHE A 157 -22.17 5.15 18.24
N ALA A 158 -21.70 4.64 17.09
CA ALA A 158 -22.35 4.84 15.80
C ALA A 158 -23.79 4.28 15.79
N SER A 159 -24.00 3.11 16.39
CA SER A 159 -25.32 2.48 16.48
C SER A 159 -26.31 3.33 17.31
N TYR A 160 -25.86 3.94 18.41
CA TYR A 160 -26.70 4.88 19.17
C TYR A 160 -27.04 6.15 18.38
N GLN A 161 -26.07 6.71 17.64
CA GLN A 161 -26.34 7.89 16.81
C GLN A 161 -27.43 7.60 15.77
N MET A 162 -27.30 6.50 15.03
CA MET A 162 -28.30 6.07 14.05
C MET A 162 -29.66 5.81 14.71
N ALA A 163 -29.69 5.17 15.88
CA ALA A 163 -30.94 4.90 16.58
C ALA A 163 -31.69 6.19 16.97
N ILE A 164 -30.99 7.21 17.46
CA ILE A 164 -31.59 8.47 17.91
C ILE A 164 -32.22 9.24 16.74
N GLU A 165 -31.67 9.10 15.53
CA GLU A 165 -32.20 9.75 14.32
C GLU A 165 -33.49 9.09 13.82
N VAL A 166 -33.60 7.76 13.99
CA VAL A 166 -34.72 6.95 13.47
C VAL A 166 -35.90 6.88 14.47
N LEU A 167 -35.62 6.87 15.77
CA LEU A 167 -36.65 6.73 16.81
C LEU A 167 -37.62 7.91 16.89
N THR A 168 -38.87 7.64 17.23
CA THR A 168 -39.86 8.66 17.59
C THR A 168 -39.39 9.51 18.79
N PRO A 169 -39.85 10.77 18.93
CA PRO A 169 -39.32 11.72 19.92
C PRO A 169 -39.28 11.20 21.37
N GLY A 170 -40.28 10.41 21.79
CA GLY A 170 -40.32 9.83 23.13
C GLY A 170 -39.22 8.79 23.37
N LEU A 171 -39.06 7.84 22.45
CA LEU A 171 -38.02 6.81 22.55
C LEU A 171 -36.62 7.36 22.27
N GLY A 172 -36.51 8.35 21.39
CA GLY A 172 -35.26 9.05 21.11
C GLY A 172 -34.70 9.75 22.35
N GLN A 173 -35.56 10.33 23.21
CA GLN A 173 -35.13 10.91 24.48
C GLN A 173 -34.55 9.86 25.44
N LEU A 174 -35.19 8.69 25.56
CA LEU A 174 -34.69 7.59 26.38
C LEU A 174 -33.35 7.06 25.86
N ALA A 175 -33.23 6.86 24.55
CA ALA A 175 -31.99 6.45 23.91
C ALA A 175 -30.88 7.50 24.10
N THR A 176 -31.21 8.78 24.04
CA THR A 176 -30.28 9.90 24.30
C THR A 176 -29.76 9.88 25.74
N GLN A 177 -30.64 9.66 26.72
CA GLN A 177 -30.23 9.57 28.13
C GLN A 177 -29.29 8.39 28.37
N GLU A 178 -29.60 7.24 27.77
CA GLU A 178 -28.72 6.07 27.84
C GLU A 178 -27.37 6.34 27.16
N PHE A 179 -27.38 6.93 25.97
CA PHE A 179 -26.17 7.27 25.23
C PHE A 179 -25.26 8.19 26.05
N LYS A 180 -25.82 9.22 26.69
CA LYS A 180 -25.09 10.10 27.62
C LYS A 180 -24.57 9.36 28.85
N ARG A 181 -25.35 8.44 29.42
CA ARG A 181 -24.91 7.63 30.57
C ARG A 181 -23.70 6.77 30.23
N VAL A 182 -23.65 6.24 29.02
CA VAL A 182 -22.61 5.31 28.57
C VAL A 182 -21.34 6.04 28.11
N PHE A 183 -21.47 7.14 27.37
CA PHE A 183 -20.33 7.82 26.72
C PHE A 183 -20.04 9.23 27.25
N GLY A 184 -20.83 9.75 28.20
CA GLY A 184 -20.58 11.04 28.85
C GLY A 184 -20.46 12.21 27.87
N SER A 185 -19.35 12.95 27.97
CA SER A 185 -19.10 14.17 27.18
C SER A 185 -19.02 13.92 25.67
N SER A 186 -18.57 12.74 25.24
CA SER A 186 -18.52 12.38 23.82
C SER A 186 -19.92 12.29 23.20
N ALA A 187 -20.91 11.81 23.97
CA ALA A 187 -22.30 11.78 23.52
C ALA A 187 -22.86 13.20 23.36
N ASP A 188 -22.56 14.11 24.30
CA ASP A 188 -23.02 15.51 24.22
C ASP A 188 -22.46 16.22 22.99
N GLN A 189 -21.19 16.00 22.65
CA GLN A 189 -20.58 16.55 21.46
C GLN A 189 -21.26 16.01 20.19
N ALA A 190 -21.48 14.69 20.09
CA ALA A 190 -22.17 14.09 18.95
C ALA A 190 -23.59 14.63 18.74
N LEU A 191 -24.36 14.78 19.82
CA LEU A 191 -25.72 15.32 19.76
C LEU A 191 -25.75 16.81 19.40
N ARG A 192 -24.73 17.58 19.81
CA ARG A 192 -24.59 18.97 19.39
C ARG A 192 -24.28 19.06 17.89
N MET A 193 -23.41 18.19 17.39
CA MET A 193 -23.06 18.15 15.96
C MET A 193 -24.23 17.71 15.08
N SER A 194 -25.05 16.73 15.51
CA SER A 194 -26.21 16.30 14.73
C SER A 194 -27.28 17.39 14.62
N ARG A 195 -27.48 18.20 15.66
CA ARG A 195 -28.39 19.36 15.63
C ARG A 195 -27.96 20.46 14.66
N LEU A 196 -26.67 20.58 14.35
CA LEU A 196 -26.16 21.59 13.42
C LEU A 196 -26.27 21.16 11.95
N ARG A 197 -26.49 19.86 11.67
CA ARG A 197 -26.60 19.32 10.31
C ARG A 197 -28.03 19.28 9.79
N ARG A 198 -29.02 19.56 10.65
CA ARG A 198 -30.45 19.56 10.32
C ARG A 198 -30.93 20.98 10.14
#